data_AF-A0A484Z5X9-F1
#
_entry.id   AF-A0A484Z5X9-F1
#
_cell.length_a   1.000
_cell.length_b   1.000
_cell.length_c   1.000
_cell.angle_alpha   90.00
_cell.angle_beta   90.00
_cell.angle_gamma   90.00
#
_symmetry.space_group_name_H-M   'P 1'
#
loop_
_entity.id
_entity.type
_entity.pdbx_description
1 polymer ?
#
loop_
_entity_poly.entity_id
_entity_poly.type
_entity_poly.pdbx_seq_one_letter_code
_entity_poly.pdbx_strand_id
1 'polypeptide(L)'
;MPGQGTASMFTFGHAAGVAEGILQGLNIPYTLVTPQAWKKSAGLIGSDKDAARSRAIQLYPELRALDAKAKGQAIADALLIARFGIGVK
;
A
#
# COMPACT_ATOMS: atom_id res chain seq x y z
N MET A 1 8.82 -2.65 13.13
CA MET A 1 8.58 -1.33 13.75
C MET A 1 9.05 -1.35 15.20
N PRO A 2 10.20 -0.73 15.53
CA PRO A 2 10.62 -0.57 16.91
C PRO A 2 9.50 0.04 17.75
N GLY A 3 9.21 -0.52 18.93
CA GLY A 3 8.19 0.01 19.86
C GLY A 3 6.75 -0.48 19.68
N GLN A 4 6.46 -1.43 18.77
CA GLN A 4 5.14 -2.08 18.73
C GLN A 4 5.07 -3.33 19.63
N GLY A 5 3.89 -3.57 20.21
CA GLY A 5 3.62 -4.76 21.02
C GLY A 5 3.65 -6.06 20.19
N THR A 6 4.03 -7.17 20.83
CA THR A 6 4.21 -8.49 20.18
C THR A 6 2.94 -9.00 19.51
N ALA A 7 1.78 -8.78 20.11
CA ALA A 7 0.48 -9.15 19.51
C ALA A 7 0.23 -8.41 18.18
N SER A 8 0.49 -7.11 18.11
CA SER A 8 0.31 -6.32 16.89
C SER A 8 1.25 -6.77 15.77
N MET A 9 2.49 -7.14 16.12
CA MET A 9 3.46 -7.68 15.16
C MET A 9 3.02 -9.03 14.59
N PHE A 10 2.48 -9.90 15.44
CA PHE A 10 1.94 -11.18 14.98
C PHE A 10 0.75 -10.98 14.05
N THR A 11 -0.22 -10.12 14.41
CA THR A 11 -1.38 -9.82 13.57
C THR A 11 -0.97 -9.25 12.21
N PHE A 12 0.02 -8.35 12.19
CA PHE A 12 0.57 -7.81 10.94
C PHE A 12 1.22 -8.91 10.10
N GLY A 13 2.08 -9.75 10.69
CA GLY A 13 2.75 -10.85 9.99
C GLY A 13 1.77 -11.89 9.46
N HIS A 14 0.73 -12.22 10.23
CA HIS A 14 -0.33 -13.14 9.82
C HIS A 14 -1.10 -12.60 8.61
N ALA A 15 -1.53 -11.33 8.65
CA ALA A 15 -2.24 -10.70 7.53
C ALA A 15 -1.40 -10.65 6.25
N ALA A 16 -0.11 -10.31 6.36
CA ALA A 16 0.82 -10.34 5.24
C ALA A 16 0.97 -11.77 4.67
N GLY A 17 1.18 -12.76 5.54
CA GLY A 17 1.29 -14.16 5.15
C GLY A 17 0.03 -14.72 4.47
N VAL A 18 -1.17 -14.31 4.89
CA VAL A 18 -2.43 -14.68 4.22
C VAL A 18 -2.46 -14.12 2.79
N ALA A 19 -2.11 -12.85 2.59
CA ALA A 19 -2.09 -12.25 1.26
C ALA A 19 -1.06 -12.94 0.33
N GLU A 20 0.16 -13.18 0.83
CA GLU A 20 1.19 -13.90 0.09
C GLU A 20 0.78 -15.34 -0.23
N GLY A 21 0.18 -16.05 0.73
CA GLY A 21 -0.30 -17.41 0.55
C GLY A 21 -1.39 -17.53 -0.52
N ILE A 22 -2.31 -16.55 -0.60
CA ILE A 22 -3.33 -16.51 -1.66
C ILE A 22 -2.68 -16.33 -3.04
N LEU A 23 -1.72 -15.39 -3.18
CA LEU A 23 -1.01 -15.18 -4.44
C LEU A 23 -0.25 -16.43 -4.89
N GLN A 24 0.47 -17.07 -3.96
CA GLN A 24 1.20 -18.31 -4.23
C GLN A 24 0.26 -19.46 -4.59
N GLY A 25 -0.83 -19.66 -3.83
CA GLY A 25 -1.82 -20.70 -4.10
C GLY A 25 -2.51 -20.54 -5.46
N LEU A 26 -2.62 -19.31 -5.96
CA LEU A 26 -3.15 -18.97 -7.29
C LEU A 26 -2.08 -18.93 -8.39
N ASN A 27 -0.81 -19.20 -8.09
CA ASN A 27 0.33 -19.05 -9.01
C ASN A 27 0.44 -17.65 -9.63
N ILE A 28 0.05 -16.61 -8.90
CA ILE A 28 0.18 -15.22 -9.34
C ILE A 28 1.59 -14.74 -8.97
N PRO A 29 2.45 -14.40 -9.95
CA PRO A 29 3.78 -13.90 -9.65
C PRO A 29 3.68 -12.52 -8.97
N TYR A 30 4.46 -12.33 -7.91
CA TYR A 30 4.54 -11.07 -7.19
C TYR A 30 5.95 -10.79 -6.73
N THR A 31 6.23 -9.50 -6.46
CA THR A 31 7.49 -9.04 -5.92
C THR A 31 7.23 -8.20 -4.68
N LEU A 32 8.00 -8.42 -3.63
CA LEU A 32 7.95 -7.58 -2.44
C LEU A 32 8.72 -6.28 -2.69
N VAL A 33 8.10 -5.16 -2.36
CA VAL A 33 8.68 -3.83 -2.56
C VAL A 33 8.74 -3.08 -1.23
N THR A 34 9.84 -2.36 -0.99
CA THR A 34 9.98 -1.59 0.24
C THR A 34 9.10 -0.34 0.20
N PRO A 35 8.62 0.15 1.36
CA PRO A 35 7.88 1.40 1.42
C PRO A 35 8.61 2.59 0.81
N GLN A 36 9.94 2.64 0.95
CA GLN A 36 10.77 3.70 0.39
C GLN A 36 10.77 3.68 -1.14
N ALA A 37 10.79 2.50 -1.77
CA ALA A 37 10.85 2.38 -3.23
C ALA A 37 9.59 2.94 -3.91
N TRP A 38 8.41 2.44 -3.52
CA TRP A 38 7.17 2.89 -4.16
C TRP A 38 6.81 4.33 -3.79
N LYS A 39 7.08 4.76 -2.55
CA LYS A 39 6.86 6.17 -2.14
C LYS A 39 7.73 7.14 -2.90
N LYS A 40 8.99 6.76 -3.20
CA LYS A 40 9.87 7.57 -4.05
C LYS A 40 9.29 7.76 -5.44
N SER A 41 8.78 6.68 -6.06
CA SER A 41 8.14 6.76 -7.37
C SER A 41 6.89 7.64 -7.37
N ALA A 42 6.12 7.63 -6.28
CA ALA A 42 4.91 8.44 -6.13
C ALA A 42 5.17 9.88 -5.66
N GLY A 43 6.42 10.28 -5.38
CA GLY A 43 6.76 11.61 -4.86
C GLY A 43 6.35 11.83 -3.40
N LEU A 44 6.27 10.77 -2.59
CA LEU A 44 5.74 10.76 -1.22
C LEU A 44 6.83 10.58 -0.14
N ILE A 45 8.09 10.84 -0.47
CA ILE A 45 9.17 10.76 0.53
C ILE A 45 9.08 11.98 1.45
N GLY A 46 8.99 11.73 2.75
CA GLY A 46 8.86 12.80 3.76
C GLY A 46 7.49 13.48 3.80
N SER A 47 6.52 13.00 3.01
CA SER A 47 5.16 13.54 3.02
C SER A 47 4.36 13.04 4.22
N ASP A 48 3.27 13.74 4.52
CA ASP A 48 2.32 13.31 5.54
C ASP A 48 1.62 11.99 5.13
N LYS A 49 0.94 11.37 6.09
CA LYS A 49 0.26 10.09 5.90
C LYS A 49 -0.90 10.18 4.90
N ASP A 50 -1.53 11.34 4.77
CA ASP A 50 -2.68 11.56 3.90
C ASP A 50 -2.30 11.95 2.46
N ALA A 51 -1.06 12.37 2.23
CA ALA A 51 -0.53 12.69 0.90
C ALA A 51 -0.73 11.56 -0.11
N ALA A 52 -0.61 10.30 0.31
CA ALA A 52 -0.89 9.14 -0.54
C ALA A 52 -2.34 9.14 -1.06
N ARG A 53 -3.31 9.43 -0.18
CA ARG A 53 -4.73 9.49 -0.53
C ARG A 53 -5.00 10.65 -1.49
N SER A 54 -4.47 11.84 -1.21
CA SER A 54 -4.58 13.00 -2.11
C SER A 54 -3.98 12.70 -3.49
N ARG A 55 -2.81 12.06 -3.55
CA ARG A 55 -2.18 11.66 -4.81
C ARG A 55 -3.03 10.63 -5.56
N ALA A 56 -3.60 9.65 -4.86
CA ALA A 56 -4.49 8.68 -5.47
C ALA A 56 -5.77 9.33 -6.01
N ILE A 57 -6.36 10.31 -5.32
CA ILE A 57 -7.54 11.05 -5.79
C ILE A 57 -7.21 11.84 -7.06
N GLN A 58 -6.03 12.46 -7.14
CA GLN A 58 -5.58 13.15 -8.36
C GLN A 58 -5.45 12.20 -9.56
N LEU A 59 -5.00 10.96 -9.32
CA LEU A 59 -4.80 9.95 -10.37
C LEU A 59 -6.10 9.23 -10.75
N TYR A 60 -7.03 9.09 -9.81
CA TYR A 60 -8.26 8.33 -9.94
C TYR A 60 -9.45 9.11 -9.35
N PRO A 61 -9.84 10.25 -9.95
CA PRO A 61 -10.84 11.16 -9.37
C PRO A 61 -12.24 10.53 -9.21
N GLU A 62 -12.57 9.56 -10.06
CA GLU A 62 -13.86 8.86 -10.03
C GLU A 62 -13.94 7.79 -8.93
N LEU A 63 -12.83 7.44 -8.29
CA LEU A 63 -12.80 6.38 -7.27
C LEU A 63 -13.23 6.92 -5.90
N ARG A 64 -14.55 7.03 -5.69
CA ARG A 64 -15.18 7.49 -4.42
C ARG A 64 -14.73 6.70 -3.18
N ALA A 65 -14.21 5.49 -3.34
CA ALA A 65 -13.64 4.72 -2.24
C ALA A 65 -12.46 5.44 -1.54
N LEU A 66 -11.80 6.38 -2.23
CA LEU A 66 -10.73 7.21 -1.69
C LEU A 66 -11.22 8.34 -0.78
N ASP A 67 -12.51 8.67 -0.77
CA ASP A 67 -13.05 9.76 0.06
C ASP A 67 -13.06 9.40 1.55
N ALA A 68 -13.11 8.10 1.85
CA ALA A 68 -13.13 7.62 3.22
C ALA A 68 -11.76 7.81 3.91
N LYS A 69 -11.73 8.50 5.04
CA LYS A 69 -10.53 8.57 5.88
C LYS A 69 -10.17 7.18 6.42
N ALA A 70 -8.88 6.90 6.60
CA ALA A 70 -8.29 5.60 6.95
C ALA A 70 -8.48 4.50 5.88
N LYS A 71 -9.72 4.12 5.52
CA LYS A 71 -9.97 3.12 4.47
C LYS A 71 -9.43 3.57 3.12
N GLY A 72 -9.69 4.81 2.73
CA GLY A 72 -9.17 5.40 1.50
C GLY A 72 -7.64 5.54 1.50
N GLN A 73 -7.01 5.71 2.67
CA GLN A 73 -5.54 5.70 2.77
C GLN A 73 -4.98 4.30 2.45
N ALA A 74 -5.59 3.24 2.98
CA ALA A 74 -5.17 1.87 2.68
C ALA A 74 -5.37 1.52 1.20
N ILE A 75 -6.48 1.96 0.60
CA ILE A 75 -6.74 1.80 -0.85
C ILE A 75 -5.73 2.58 -1.67
N ALA A 76 -5.40 3.82 -1.27
CA ALA A 76 -4.42 4.65 -1.94
C ALA A 76 -3.02 4.00 -1.93
N ASP A 77 -2.57 3.48 -0.80
CA ASP A 77 -1.28 2.77 -0.70
C ASP A 77 -1.27 1.54 -1.63
N ALA A 78 -2.34 0.74 -1.65
CA ALA A 78 -2.45 -0.41 -2.54
C ALA A 78 -2.39 -0.01 -4.04
N LEU A 79 -3.11 1.04 -4.43
CA LEU A 79 -3.10 1.56 -5.81
C LEU A 79 -1.72 2.07 -6.22
N LEU A 80 -1.02 2.78 -5.34
CA LEU A 80 0.29 3.35 -5.63
C LEU A 80 1.39 2.26 -5.68
N ILE A 81 1.28 1.21 -4.86
CA ILE A 81 2.14 0.01 -4.96
C ILE A 81 1.90 -0.69 -6.30
N ALA A 82 0.64 -0.87 -6.71
CA ALA A 82 0.31 -1.48 -7.99
C ALA A 82 0.85 -0.64 -9.17
N ARG A 83 0.67 0.69 -9.14
CA ARG A 83 1.24 1.62 -10.13
C ARG A 83 2.76 1.51 -10.23
N PHE A 84 3.44 1.42 -9.09
CA PHE A 84 4.88 1.20 -9.06
C PHE A 84 5.28 -0.10 -9.76
N GLY A 85 4.56 -1.20 -9.51
CA GLY A 85 4.81 -2.50 -10.13
C GLY A 85 4.65 -2.51 -11.65
N ILE A 86 3.70 -1.74 -12.19
CA ILE A 86 3.49 -1.61 -13.66
C ILE A 86 4.45 -0.59 -14.32
N GLY A 87 5.32 0.08 -13.55
CA GLY A 87 6.29 1.05 -14.07
C GLY A 87 5.70 2.41 -14.46
N VAL A 88 4.48 2.71 -14.04
CA VAL A 88 3.82 3.99 -14.36
C VAL A 88 4.10 5.01 -13.25
N LYS A 89 4.66 6.15 -13.63
CA LYS A 89 4.95 7.27 -12.71
C LYS A 89 3.68 8.07 -12.35
#